data_AF-A0A846TFM6-F1
#
_entry.id   AF-A0A846TFM6-F1
#
_cell.length_a   1.000
_cell.length_b   1.000
_cell.length_c   1.000
_cell.angle_alpha   90.00
_cell.angle_beta   90.00
_cell.angle_gamma   90.00
#
_symmetry.space_group_name_H-M   'P 1'
#
loop_
_entity.id
_entity.type
_entity.pdbx_description
1 polymer ?
#
loop_
_entity_poly.entity_id
_entity_poly.type
_entity_poly.pdbx_seq_one_letter_code
_entity_poly.pdbx_strand_id
1 'polypeptide(L)'
;MLTIHLDDTTEQRLLEACRELGCSESEAVKQSLDEWLKRLQQPPDAYELGKDLFDLGESAEPPEDPRRRQIWDSLNAKHRHR
;
A
#
# COMPACT_ATOMS: atom_id res chain seq x y z
N MET A 1 8.92 -5.46 22.76
CA MET A 1 9.93 -4.41 22.99
C MET A 1 11.13 -4.76 22.12
N LEU A 2 11.48 -3.89 21.19
CA LEU A 2 12.72 -3.99 20.43
C LEU A 2 13.77 -3.20 21.23
N THR A 3 14.85 -3.83 21.67
CA THR A 3 15.94 -3.15 22.36
C THR A 3 17.05 -2.90 21.36
N ILE A 4 17.26 -1.64 20.99
CA ILE A 4 18.25 -1.22 20.01
C ILE A 4 19.45 -0.70 20.80
N HIS A 5 20.64 -1.25 20.58
CA HIS A 5 21.88 -0.64 21.07
C HIS A 5 22.40 0.29 19.97
N LEU A 6 22.37 1.58 20.25
CA LEU A 6 23.03 2.59 19.45
C LEU A 6 24.45 2.76 19.97
N ASP A 7 25.37 3.13 19.10
CA ASP A 7 26.69 3.58 19.51
C ASP A 7 26.61 4.95 20.21
N ASP A 8 27.51 5.21 21.16
CA ASP A 8 27.54 6.43 21.98
C ASP A 8 27.51 7.71 21.11
N THR A 9 28.15 7.69 19.95
CA THR A 9 28.17 8.81 19.01
C THR A 9 26.81 9.06 18.35
N THR A 10 26.09 8.01 17.96
CA THR A 10 24.75 8.13 17.39
C THR A 10 23.72 8.52 18.44
N GLU A 11 23.84 8.03 19.67
CA GLU A 11 22.97 8.40 20.79
C GLU A 11 23.10 9.90 21.13
N GLN A 12 24.33 10.44 21.18
CA GLN A 12 24.55 11.88 21.38
C GLN A 12 23.92 12.73 20.27
N ARG A 13 24.08 12.33 19.01
CA ARG A 13 23.49 13.05 17.87
C ARG A 13 21.96 12.98 17.88
N LEU A 14 21.39 11.84 18.29
CA LEU A 14 19.94 11.69 18.46
C LEU A 14 19.42 12.63 19.56
N LEU A 15 20.11 12.69 20.70
CA LEU A 15 19.79 13.57 21.83
C LEU A 15 19.83 15.05 21.44
N GLU A 16 20.87 15.47 20.69
CA GLU A 16 20.97 16.83 20.17
C GLU A 16 19.82 17.15 19.21
N ALA A 17 19.54 16.28 18.25
CA ALA A 17 18.43 16.46 17.32
C ALA A 17 17.08 16.50 18.04
N CYS A 18 16.87 15.66 19.05
CA CYS A 18 15.65 15.65 19.87
C CYS A 18 15.49 16.94 20.66
N ARG A 19 16.60 17.53 21.16
CA ARG A 19 16.57 18.84 21.83
C ARG A 19 16.19 19.97 20.90
N GLU A 20 16.72 19.99 19.68
CA GLU A 20 16.42 21.02 18.69
C GLU A 20 14.98 20.94 18.16
N LEU A 21 14.48 19.72 17.95
CA LEU A 21 13.15 19.47 17.40
C LEU A 21 12.05 19.38 18.48
N GLY A 22 12.42 19.35 19.76
CA GLY A 22 11.48 19.26 20.88
C GLY A 22 10.71 17.93 20.93
N CYS A 23 11.28 16.85 20.40
CA CYS A 23 10.65 15.54 20.34
C CYS A 23 11.35 14.52 21.27
N SER A 24 10.66 13.43 21.60
CA SER A 24 11.26 12.35 22.38
C SER A 24 12.09 11.42 21.50
N GLU A 25 13.15 10.81 22.05
CA GLU A 25 13.98 9.84 21.32
C GLU A 25 13.15 8.71 20.69
N SER A 26 12.19 8.20 21.47
CA SER A 26 11.26 7.17 20.99
C SER A 26 10.43 7.63 19.80
N GLU A 27 10.06 8.91 19.76
CA GLU A 27 9.28 9.48 18.67
C GLU A 27 10.14 9.74 17.43
N ALA A 28 11.35 10.27 17.61
CA ALA A 28 12.33 10.44 16.52
C ALA A 28 12.69 9.11 15.85
N VAL A 29 12.91 8.06 16.65
CA VAL A 29 13.19 6.71 16.14
C VAL A 29 11.98 6.13 15.42
N LYS A 30 10.76 6.29 15.97
CA LYS A 30 9.53 5.82 15.31
C LYS A 30 9.30 6.50 13.97
N GLN A 31 9.46 7.82 13.91
CA GLN A 31 9.31 8.58 12.65
C GLN A 31 10.34 8.15 11.62
N SER A 32 11.61 8.02 12.03
CA SER A 32 12.68 7.56 11.14
C SER A 32 12.44 6.15 10.61
N LEU A 33 11.95 5.24 11.48
CA LEU A 33 11.62 3.87 11.10
C LEU A 33 10.43 3.83 10.13
N ASP A 34 9.39 4.64 10.39
CA ASP A 34 8.22 4.76 9.53
C ASP A 34 8.59 5.30 8.14
N GLU A 35 9.43 6.33 8.07
CA GLU A 35 9.98 6.82 6.80
C GLU A 35 10.82 5.76 6.08
N TRP A 36 11.65 5.02 6.80
CA TRP A 36 12.46 3.95 6.23
C TRP A 36 11.59 2.82 5.65
N LEU A 37 10.54 2.42 6.37
CA LEU A 37 9.57 1.43 5.91
C LEU A 37 8.77 1.94 4.70
N LYS A 38 8.38 3.22 4.69
CA LYS A 38 7.72 3.85 3.53
C LYS A 38 8.60 3.85 2.29
N ARG A 39 9.92 4.06 2.43
CA ARG A 39 10.86 3.97 1.30
C ARG A 39 10.99 2.55 0.73
N LEU A 40 10.77 1.53 1.57
CA LEU A 40 10.78 0.12 1.18
C LEU A 40 9.46 -0.36 0.59
N GLN A 41 8.33 0.27 0.97
CA GLN A 41 7.08 0.07 0.27
C GLN A 41 7.25 0.60 -1.15
N GLN A 42 7.43 -0.33 -2.09
CA GLN A 42 7.37 -0.01 -3.50
C GLN A 42 6.04 0.69 -3.76
N PRO A 43 6.03 1.75 -4.61
CA PRO A 43 4.77 2.33 -5.02
C PRO A 43 3.87 1.20 -5.55
N PRO A 44 2.57 1.19 -5.22
CA PRO A 44 1.66 0.20 -5.75
C PRO A 44 1.84 0.10 -7.28
N ASP A 45 1.99 -1.11 -7.79
CA ASP A 45 2.12 -1.35 -9.22
C ASP A 45 0.95 -0.68 -9.95
N ALA A 46 1.14 -0.29 -11.21
CA ALA A 46 0.13 0.35 -12.03
C ALA A 46 -1.20 -0.41 -12.04
N TYR A 47 -1.15 -1.74 -11.86
CA TYR A 47 -2.32 -2.60 -11.65
C TYR A 47 -3.11 -2.27 -10.37
N GLU A 48 -2.43 -2.12 -9.22
CA GLU A 48 -3.06 -1.79 -7.94
C GLU A 48 -3.57 -0.34 -7.91
N LEU A 49 -2.82 0.61 -8.50
CA LEU A 49 -3.30 2.00 -8.67
C LEU A 49 -4.50 2.09 -9.62
N GLY A 50 -4.55 1.20 -10.60
CA GLY A 50 -5.67 1.08 -11.51
C GLY A 50 -6.92 0.53 -10.82
N LYS A 51 -6.79 -0.14 -9.66
CA LYS A 51 -7.94 -0.76 -8.99
C LYS A 51 -9.01 0.26 -8.65
N ASP A 52 -8.69 1.39 -8.02
CA ASP A 52 -9.69 2.43 -7.72
C ASP A 52 -10.32 3.07 -8.98
N LEU A 53 -9.60 3.05 -10.11
CA LEU A 53 -10.09 3.57 -11.40
C LEU A 53 -10.91 2.52 -12.17
N PHE A 54 -10.64 1.25 -11.95
CA PHE A 54 -11.19 0.09 -12.66
C PHE A 54 -11.95 -0.86 -11.74
N ASP A 55 -12.31 -0.47 -10.50
CA ASP A 55 -13.03 -1.27 -9.47
C ASP A 55 -14.50 -1.51 -9.85
N LEU A 56 -14.76 -1.65 -11.14
CA LEU A 56 -15.88 -2.34 -11.74
C LEU A 56 -15.44 -3.74 -12.20
N GLY A 57 -14.46 -4.33 -11.50
CA GLY A 57 -14.01 -5.71 -11.68
C GLY A 57 -14.96 -6.74 -11.08
N GLU A 58 -16.06 -6.33 -10.44
CA GLU A 58 -17.20 -7.22 -10.30
C GLU A 58 -17.78 -7.47 -11.69
N SER A 59 -17.93 -8.75 -12.05
CA SER A 59 -18.60 -9.13 -13.30
C SER A 59 -19.90 -8.36 -13.40
N ALA A 60 -19.94 -7.41 -14.34
CA ALA A 60 -21.12 -6.60 -14.59
C ALA A 60 -22.33 -7.52 -14.65
N GLU A 61 -23.36 -7.17 -13.87
CA GLU A 61 -24.55 -8.00 -13.77
C GLU A 61 -25.07 -8.31 -15.17
N PRO A 62 -25.45 -9.56 -15.40
CA PRO A 62 -25.79 -9.98 -16.73
C PRO A 62 -27.06 -9.24 -17.21
N PRO A 63 -27.06 -8.69 -18.44
CA PRO A 63 -28.10 -7.78 -18.91
C PRO A 63 -29.48 -8.46 -18.98
N GLU A 64 -30.54 -7.68 -18.74
CA GLU A 64 -31.93 -8.18 -18.73
C GLU A 64 -32.52 -8.45 -20.13
N ASP A 65 -32.00 -7.76 -21.16
CA ASP A 65 -32.45 -7.96 -22.54
C ASP A 65 -32.07 -9.38 -23.04
N PRO A 66 -33.02 -10.18 -23.56
CA PRO A 66 -32.78 -11.56 -23.94
C PRO A 66 -31.68 -11.76 -24.99
N ARG A 67 -31.54 -10.81 -25.93
CA ARG A 67 -30.53 -10.87 -26.99
C ARG A 67 -29.16 -10.50 -26.47
N ARG A 68 -29.09 -9.51 -25.57
CA ARG A 68 -27.85 -9.12 -24.90
C ARG A 68 -27.37 -10.19 -23.92
N ARG A 69 -28.30 -10.90 -23.25
CA ARG A 69 -28.00 -12.01 -22.34
C ARG A 69 -27.28 -13.16 -23.06
N GLN A 70 -27.77 -13.57 -24.22
CA GLN A 70 -27.14 -14.62 -25.04
C GLN A 70 -25.69 -14.28 -25.42
N ILE A 71 -25.43 -13.01 -25.76
CA ILE A 71 -24.10 -12.54 -26.11
C ILE A 71 -23.20 -12.54 -24.87
N TRP A 72 -23.70 -12.06 -23.72
CA TRP A 72 -22.98 -12.06 -22.45
C TRP A 72 -22.60 -13.48 -22.00
N ASP A 73 -23.54 -14.44 -22.07
CA ASP A 73 -23.29 -15.85 -21.73
C ASP A 73 -22.24 -16.47 -22.65
N SER A 74 -22.29 -16.20 -23.95
CA SER A 74 -21.29 -16.68 -24.92
C SER A 74 -19.90 -16.11 -24.68
N LEU A 75 -19.79 -14.83 -24.30
CA LEU A 75 -18.52 -14.18 -24.01
C LEU A 75 -17.93 -14.72 -22.70
N ASN A 76 -18.74 -14.82 -21.65
CA ASN A 76 -18.27 -15.35 -20.37
C ASN A 76 -17.89 -16.83 -20.44
N ALA A 77 -18.63 -17.65 -21.16
CA ALA A 77 -18.25 -19.06 -21.39
C ALA A 77 -16.89 -19.19 -22.08
N LYS A 78 -16.57 -18.28 -23.01
CA LYS A 78 -15.29 -18.27 -23.73
C LYS A 78 -14.10 -17.82 -22.88
N HIS A 79 -14.34 -16.89 -21.95
CA HIS A 79 -13.29 -16.24 -21.15
C HIS A 79 -13.11 -16.84 -19.74
N ARG A 80 -13.97 -17.77 -19.30
CA ARG A 80 -13.90 -18.42 -17.97
C ARG A 80 -12.74 -19.40 -17.76
N HIS A 81 -11.94 -19.69 -18.79
CA HIS A 81 -10.90 -20.73 -18.79
C HIS A 81 -9.46 -20.19 -18.80
N ARG A 82 -9.23 -18.95 -18.36
CA ARG A 82 -7.87 -18.38 -18.30
C ARG A 82 -7.51 -17.90 -16.91
#